data_AF-A0A7S0J7W7-F1
#
_entry.id   AF-A0A7S0J7W7-F1
#
_cell.length_a   1.000
_cell.length_b   1.000
_cell.length_c   1.000
_cell.angle_alpha   90.00
_cell.angle_beta   90.00
_cell.angle_gamma   90.00
#
_symmetry.space_group_name_H-M   'P 1'
#
loop_
_entity.id
_entity.type
_entity.pdbx_description
1 polymer ?
#
loop_
_entity_poly.entity_id
_entity_poly.type
_entity_poly.pdbx_seq_one_letter_code
_entity_poly.pdbx_strand_id
1 'polypeptide(L)'
;MFNIDYLVLQDHCGSPQLCRSRGRRLLFDLGASVGYAEPAADLRLSGGLGASLPLFQQLYKRRCLDFDEIYAWEAVQRDANWWLHADVATRAKVHFYNFPIEEGTPEEALVDKSSSWSSALKMLQHVARPEDWVLLKIDFDPGPEWQGAQAGVGRPEI
;
A
#
# COMPACT_ATOMS: atom_id res chain seq x y z
N MET A 1 -6.89 3.19 13.63
CA MET A 1 -6.40 4.56 13.89
C MET A 1 -4.91 4.57 13.62
N PHE A 2 -4.43 5.41 12.71
CA PHE A 2 -3.00 5.51 12.40
C PHE A 2 -2.31 6.47 13.37
N ASN A 3 -1.32 5.99 14.11
CA ASN A 3 -0.33 6.85 14.75
C ASN A 3 0.79 7.13 13.73
N ILE A 4 0.90 8.38 13.28
CA ILE A 4 1.87 8.80 12.27
C ILE A 4 2.97 9.70 12.84
N ASP A 5 3.05 9.85 14.17
CA ASP A 5 4.04 10.72 14.82
C ASP A 5 5.48 10.31 14.52
N TYR A 6 5.69 9.02 14.22
CA TYR A 6 6.98 8.45 13.89
C TYR A 6 7.25 8.36 12.38
N LEU A 7 6.27 8.74 11.55
CA LEU A 7 6.41 8.70 10.10
C LEU A 7 7.19 9.92 9.61
N VAL A 8 8.50 9.76 9.47
CA VAL A 8 9.38 10.77 8.89
C VAL A 8 9.42 10.61 7.37
N LEU A 9 8.62 11.41 6.67
CA LEU A 9 8.66 11.46 5.20
C LEU A 9 9.74 12.43 4.74
N GLN A 10 10.54 12.01 3.77
CA GLN A 10 11.45 12.92 3.08
C GLN A 10 10.65 13.91 2.23
N ASP A 11 11.09 15.16 2.20
CA ASP A 11 10.54 16.15 1.27
C ASP A 11 11.28 16.05 -0.06
N HIS A 12 10.52 15.82 -1.13
CA HIS A 12 11.06 15.70 -2.48
C HIS A 12 10.64 16.86 -3.38
N CYS A 13 9.99 17.88 -2.82
CA CYS A 13 9.64 19.07 -3.55
C CYS A 13 10.91 19.80 -4.05
N GLY A 14 10.96 20.05 -5.36
CA GLY A 14 12.12 20.68 -6.01
C GLY A 14 13.34 19.77 -6.16
N SER A 15 13.29 18.49 -5.77
CA SER A 15 14.39 17.55 -5.96
C SER A 15 14.41 17.01 -7.39
N PRO A 16 15.45 17.28 -8.19
CA PRO A 16 15.52 16.79 -9.56
C PRO A 16 15.66 15.27 -9.63
N GLN A 17 16.16 14.61 -8.57
CA GLN A 17 16.52 13.19 -8.60
C GLN A 17 15.31 12.26 -8.69
N LEU A 18 14.18 12.60 -8.05
CA LEU A 18 12.93 11.83 -8.16
C LEU A 18 12.07 12.25 -9.35
N CYS A 19 12.12 13.53 -9.76
CA CYS A 19 11.59 13.90 -11.08
C CYS A 19 12.37 13.23 -12.23
N ARG A 20 13.60 12.76 -11.96
CA ARG A 20 14.47 12.03 -12.90
C ARG A 20 14.47 10.52 -12.67
N SER A 21 13.86 10.00 -11.59
CA SER A 21 13.75 8.55 -11.44
C SER A 21 12.84 8.05 -12.55
N ARG A 22 13.39 7.22 -13.44
CA ARG A 22 12.63 6.61 -14.54
C ARG A 22 11.61 5.58 -14.06
N GLY A 23 11.64 5.23 -12.77
CA GLY A 23 10.73 4.27 -12.16
C GLY A 23 9.39 4.88 -11.77
N ARG A 24 8.39 4.00 -11.66
CA ARG A 24 7.06 4.28 -11.15
C ARG A 24 7.11 4.34 -9.63
N ARG A 25 6.14 5.01 -9.04
CA ARG A 25 5.89 5.04 -7.59
C ARG A 25 4.70 4.14 -7.30
N LEU A 26 4.94 3.06 -6.61
CA LEU A 26 3.94 2.03 -6.33
C LEU A 26 3.55 2.07 -4.85
N LEU A 27 2.26 1.94 -4.57
CA LEU A 27 1.74 1.70 -3.23
C LEU A 27 1.16 0.29 -3.16
N PHE A 28 1.58 -0.49 -2.17
CA PHE A 28 0.95 -1.74 -1.77
C PHE A 28 0.29 -1.53 -0.40
N ASP A 29 -1.04 -1.64 -0.35
CA ASP A 29 -1.84 -1.51 0.86
C ASP A 29 -2.50 -2.85 1.21
N LEU A 30 -1.91 -3.54 2.17
CA LEU A 30 -2.41 -4.82 2.68
C LEU A 30 -3.38 -4.48 3.82
N GLY A 31 -4.68 -4.45 3.55
CA GLY A 31 -5.71 -4.04 4.50
C GLY A 31 -6.20 -2.60 4.26
N ALA A 32 -6.80 -2.36 3.08
CA ALA A 32 -7.26 -1.04 2.66
C ALA A 32 -8.56 -0.58 3.35
N SER A 33 -9.20 -1.45 4.15
CA SER A 33 -10.35 -1.16 4.99
C SER A 33 -11.48 -0.48 4.20
N VAL A 34 -11.95 0.68 4.65
CA VAL A 34 -13.03 1.45 4.02
C VAL A 34 -12.63 2.22 2.75
N GLY A 35 -11.35 2.16 2.34
CA GLY A 35 -10.88 2.71 1.07
C GLY A 35 -11.18 4.19 0.86
N TYR A 36 -12.08 4.50 -0.08
CA TYR A 36 -12.51 5.86 -0.38
C TYR A 36 -13.98 6.12 -0.02
N ALA A 37 -14.56 5.30 0.87
CA ALA A 37 -15.90 5.51 1.38
C ALA A 37 -16.00 6.77 2.25
N GLU A 38 -14.89 7.19 2.86
CA GLU A 38 -14.78 8.40 3.66
C GLU A 38 -13.92 9.45 2.96
N PRO A 39 -14.15 10.75 3.22
CA PRO A 39 -13.26 11.78 2.75
C PRO A 39 -11.87 11.57 3.37
N ALA A 40 -10.86 12.00 2.63
CA ALA A 40 -9.48 11.89 3.08
C ALA A 40 -9.26 12.58 4.44
N ALA A 41 -8.47 11.94 5.31
CA ALA A 41 -8.21 12.41 6.66
C ALA A 41 -7.60 13.82 6.67
N ASP A 42 -7.99 14.65 7.65
CA ASP A 42 -7.31 15.91 7.90
C ASP A 42 -5.93 15.65 8.50
N LEU A 43 -4.91 15.71 7.64
CA LEU A 43 -3.50 15.54 7.98
C LEU A 43 -2.95 16.58 8.98
N ARG A 44 -3.74 17.59 9.39
CA ARG A 44 -3.36 18.51 10.48
C ARG A 44 -3.48 17.85 11.85
N LEU A 45 -4.26 16.78 11.95
CA LEU A 45 -4.33 15.95 13.14
C LEU A 45 -3.18 14.93 13.03
N SER A 46 -2.30 14.88 14.02
CA SER A 46 -1.18 13.92 14.15
C SER A 46 -1.62 12.45 14.27
N GLY A 47 -2.89 12.16 13.99
CA GLY A 47 -3.44 10.84 13.83
C GLY A 47 -4.64 10.89 12.90
N GLY A 48 -4.72 9.91 12.00
CA GLY A 48 -5.86 9.74 11.11
C GLY A 48 -6.79 8.65 11.63
N LEU A 49 -8.06 9.01 11.85
CA LEU A 49 -9.17 8.04 11.95
C LEU A 49 -9.65 7.56 10.57
N GLY A 50 -9.04 8.02 9.49
CA GLY A 50 -9.48 7.75 8.12
C GLY A 50 -8.82 6.54 7.47
N ALA A 51 -9.37 6.19 6.31
CA ALA A 51 -8.89 5.14 5.44
C ALA A 51 -7.41 5.33 5.03
N SER A 52 -6.66 4.23 4.96
CA SER A 52 -5.23 4.21 4.65
C SER A 52 -4.90 4.81 3.28
N LEU A 53 -5.63 4.41 2.24
CA LEU A 53 -5.38 4.86 0.86
C LEU A 53 -5.38 6.39 0.70
N PRO A 54 -6.48 7.11 1.01
CA PRO A 54 -6.48 8.57 0.88
C PRO A 54 -5.50 9.24 1.86
N LEU A 55 -5.25 8.66 3.03
CA LEU A 55 -4.27 9.17 3.98
C LEU A 55 -2.85 9.17 3.37
N PHE A 56 -2.38 8.02 2.91
CA PHE A 56 -1.03 7.90 2.33
C PHE A 56 -0.90 8.68 1.03
N GLN A 57 -1.90 8.66 0.15
CA GLN A 57 -1.88 9.50 -1.05
C GLN A 57 -1.70 10.98 -0.71
N GLN A 58 -2.42 11.51 0.27
CA GLN A 58 -2.24 12.92 0.66
C GLN A 58 -0.89 13.19 1.33
N LEU A 59 -0.44 12.31 2.22
CA LEU A 59 0.83 12.46 2.93
C LEU A 59 2.00 12.56 1.96
N TYR A 60 2.06 11.64 0.99
CA TYR A 60 3.12 11.61 -0.01
C TYR A 60 2.97 12.73 -1.05
N LYS A 61 1.73 13.08 -1.45
CA LYS A 61 1.48 14.19 -2.37
C LYS A 61 1.97 15.53 -1.80
N ARG A 62 1.85 15.75 -0.49
CA ARG A 62 2.41 16.94 0.19
C ARG A 62 3.94 17.00 0.14
N ARG A 63 4.61 15.87 -0.11
CA ARG A 63 6.07 15.77 -0.30
C ARG A 63 6.46 15.63 -1.76
N CYS A 64 5.57 16.03 -2.67
CA CYS A 64 5.75 15.96 -4.12
C CYS A 64 5.95 14.53 -4.67
N LEU A 65 5.38 13.52 -4.00
CA LEU A 65 5.29 12.15 -4.47
C LEU A 65 3.83 11.79 -4.74
N ASP A 66 3.48 11.55 -6.01
CA ASP A 66 2.20 10.98 -6.40
C ASP A 66 2.42 9.55 -6.87
N PHE A 67 1.54 8.63 -6.46
CA PHE A 67 1.63 7.24 -6.85
C PHE A 67 1.14 7.06 -8.28
N ASP A 68 1.86 6.26 -9.04
CA ASP A 68 1.51 5.92 -10.42
C ASP A 68 0.52 4.75 -10.44
N GLU A 69 0.73 3.76 -9.56
CA GLU A 69 -0.16 2.62 -9.38
C GLU A 69 -0.31 2.28 -7.88
N ILE A 70 -1.48 1.79 -7.51
CA ILE A 70 -1.85 1.43 -6.14
C ILE A 70 -2.46 0.03 -6.16
N TYR A 71 -1.87 -0.90 -5.42
CA TYR A 71 -2.34 -2.27 -5.26
C TYR A 71 -2.91 -2.39 -3.85
N ALA A 72 -4.21 -2.67 -3.74
CA ALA A 72 -4.93 -2.62 -2.47
C ALA A 72 -5.73 -3.90 -2.25
N TRP A 73 -5.58 -4.49 -1.06
CA TRP A 73 -6.30 -5.70 -0.66
C TRP A 73 -7.21 -5.43 0.52
N GLU A 74 -8.37 -6.09 0.54
CA GLU A 74 -9.30 -6.03 1.65
C GLU A 74 -10.07 -7.35 1.78
N ALA A 75 -10.02 -7.95 2.96
CA ALA A 75 -10.68 -9.23 3.24
C ALA A 75 -12.21 -9.10 3.33
N VAL A 76 -12.71 -7.98 3.87
CA VAL A 76 -14.16 -7.73 4.00
C VAL A 76 -14.74 -7.33 2.65
N GLN A 77 -15.80 -8.00 2.19
CA GLN A 77 -16.47 -7.63 0.94
C GLN A 77 -16.96 -6.17 0.97
N ARG A 78 -16.62 -5.42 -0.08
CA ARG A 78 -16.89 -3.99 -0.26
C ARG A 78 -17.80 -3.79 -1.45
N ASP A 79 -18.67 -2.80 -1.34
CA ASP A 79 -19.60 -2.42 -2.40
C ASP A 79 -19.08 -1.20 -3.19
N ALA A 80 -19.93 -0.67 -4.08
CA ALA A 80 -19.59 0.51 -4.87
C ALA A 80 -19.32 1.78 -4.03
N ASN A 81 -19.82 1.85 -2.78
CA ASN A 81 -19.60 3.00 -1.91
C ASN A 81 -18.15 3.09 -1.43
N TRP A 82 -17.39 1.99 -1.52
CA TRP A 82 -15.94 2.00 -1.26
C TRP A 82 -15.18 3.01 -2.14
N TRP A 83 -15.77 3.42 -3.27
CA TRP A 83 -15.19 4.37 -4.21
C TRP A 83 -15.78 5.78 -4.12
N LEU A 84 -16.66 6.07 -3.16
CA LEU A 84 -17.52 7.25 -3.13
C LEU A 84 -16.76 8.57 -3.34
N HIS A 85 -15.59 8.72 -2.71
CA HIS A 85 -14.76 9.93 -2.77
C HIS A 85 -13.54 9.81 -3.69
N ALA A 86 -13.38 8.68 -4.39
CA ALA A 86 -12.31 8.53 -5.39
C ALA A 86 -12.75 9.13 -6.73
N ASP A 87 -11.99 10.09 -7.24
CA ASP A 87 -12.16 10.61 -8.60
C ASP A 87 -11.71 9.59 -9.66
N VAL A 88 -12.06 9.85 -10.93
CA VAL A 88 -11.77 8.93 -12.04
C VAL A 88 -10.26 8.68 -12.18
N ALA A 89 -9.44 9.72 -11.99
CA ALA A 89 -7.99 9.62 -12.08
C ALA A 89 -7.41 8.72 -10.97
N THR A 90 -7.93 8.82 -9.75
CA THR A 90 -7.55 7.96 -8.63
C THR A 90 -7.98 6.53 -8.88
N ARG A 91 -9.23 6.31 -9.28
CA ARG A 91 -9.75 4.96 -9.60
C ARG A 91 -8.92 4.28 -10.69
N ALA A 92 -8.47 5.02 -11.69
CA ALA A 92 -7.65 4.47 -12.77
C ALA A 92 -6.26 3.97 -12.33
N LYS A 93 -5.77 4.45 -11.17
CA LYS A 93 -4.49 4.02 -10.59
C LYS A 93 -4.63 2.84 -9.62
N VAL A 94 -5.84 2.54 -9.14
CA VAL A 94 -6.07 1.58 -8.06
C VAL A 94 -6.49 0.22 -8.61
N HIS A 95 -5.65 -0.78 -8.34
CA HIS A 95 -5.90 -2.20 -8.51
C HIS A 95 -6.43 -2.75 -7.19
N PHE A 96 -7.75 -2.88 -7.08
CA PHE A 96 -8.41 -3.35 -5.86
C PHE A 96 -8.74 -4.84 -5.92
N TYR A 97 -8.35 -5.56 -4.86
CA TYR A 97 -8.51 -6.99 -4.69
C TYR A 97 -9.33 -7.26 -3.43
N ASN A 98 -10.59 -7.67 -3.61
CA ASN A 98 -11.50 -7.85 -2.49
C ASN A 98 -11.50 -9.28 -1.95
N PHE A 99 -10.32 -9.72 -1.51
CA PHE A 99 -10.07 -10.99 -0.86
C PHE A 99 -8.85 -10.83 0.08
N PRO A 100 -8.69 -11.70 1.08
CA PRO A 100 -7.58 -11.60 2.03
C PRO A 100 -6.22 -11.81 1.36
N ILE A 101 -5.18 -11.21 1.97
CA ILE A 101 -3.79 -11.55 1.65
C ILE A 101 -3.45 -12.91 2.26
N GLU A 102 -2.76 -13.72 1.48
CA GLU A 102 -2.26 -15.04 1.83
C GLU A 102 -0.80 -15.17 1.35
N GLU A 103 0.15 -14.78 2.20
CA GLU A 103 1.58 -14.97 1.91
C GLU A 103 2.04 -16.42 2.15
N GLY A 104 1.22 -17.23 2.85
CA GLY A 104 1.60 -18.55 3.33
C GLY A 104 2.60 -18.50 4.48
N THR A 105 3.05 -19.66 4.95
CA THR A 105 4.20 -19.72 5.87
C THR A 105 5.50 -19.37 5.13
N PRO A 106 6.59 -19.00 5.83
CA PRO A 106 7.90 -18.81 5.20
C PRO A 106 8.34 -20.03 4.36
N GLU A 107 8.01 -21.24 4.80
CA GLU A 107 8.27 -22.49 4.07
C GLU A 107 7.41 -22.59 2.81
N GLU A 108 6.16 -22.16 2.83
CA GLU A 108 5.27 -22.14 1.67
C GLU A 108 5.66 -21.05 0.65
N ALA A 109 6.17 -19.92 1.12
CA ALA A 109 6.73 -18.87 0.29
C ALA A 109 7.98 -19.35 -0.47
N LEU A 110 8.74 -20.31 0.07
CA LEU A 110 9.86 -20.95 -0.63
C LEU A 110 9.42 -21.89 -1.76
N VAL A 111 8.20 -22.44 -1.71
CA VAL A 111 7.68 -23.41 -2.69
C VAL A 111 6.55 -22.85 -3.56
N ASP A 112 6.37 -21.52 -3.56
CA ASP A 112 5.47 -20.79 -4.47
C ASP A 112 3.99 -21.26 -4.43
N LYS A 113 3.47 -21.66 -3.27
CA LYS A 113 2.14 -22.31 -3.17
C LYS A 113 0.92 -21.38 -3.13
N SER A 114 1.06 -20.12 -2.72
CA SER A 114 -0.09 -19.18 -2.71
C SER A 114 -0.54 -18.81 -4.13
N SER A 115 -1.83 -18.48 -4.30
CA SER A 115 -2.28 -17.91 -5.56
C SER A 115 -1.55 -16.59 -5.81
N SER A 116 -1.12 -16.33 -7.06
CA SER A 116 -0.33 -15.12 -7.38
C SER A 116 -1.05 -13.82 -7.01
N TRP A 117 -2.38 -13.84 -6.93
CA TRP A 117 -3.21 -12.66 -6.65
C TRP A 117 -3.43 -12.44 -5.15
N SER A 118 -3.41 -13.50 -4.33
CA SER A 118 -3.52 -13.40 -2.87
C SER A 118 -2.19 -13.12 -2.16
N SER A 119 -1.04 -13.26 -2.83
CA SER A 119 0.27 -12.86 -2.30
C SER A 119 0.68 -11.48 -2.83
N ALA A 120 0.76 -10.49 -1.95
CA ALA A 120 1.30 -9.18 -2.25
C ALA A 120 2.80 -9.23 -2.56
N LEU A 121 3.56 -10.13 -1.92
CA LEU A 121 4.99 -10.30 -2.22
C LEU A 121 5.21 -10.86 -3.63
N LYS A 122 4.43 -11.84 -4.07
CA LYS A 122 4.49 -12.31 -5.47
C LYS A 122 4.02 -11.24 -6.45
N MET A 123 2.96 -10.51 -6.09
CA MET A 123 2.52 -9.37 -6.89
C MET A 123 3.65 -8.36 -7.06
N LEU A 124 4.33 -8.00 -5.97
CA LEU A 124 5.47 -7.09 -5.97
C LEU A 124 6.57 -7.59 -6.92
N GLN A 125 6.96 -8.87 -6.84
CA GLN A 125 7.95 -9.47 -7.73
C GLN A 125 7.52 -9.46 -9.20
N HIS A 126 6.21 -9.56 -9.47
CA HIS A 126 5.67 -9.57 -10.82
C HIS A 126 5.58 -8.17 -11.44
N VAL A 127 5.23 -7.17 -10.64
CA VAL A 127 4.91 -5.83 -11.14
C VAL A 127 6.02 -4.82 -10.95
N ALA A 128 6.82 -4.90 -9.88
CA ALA A 128 7.86 -3.92 -9.61
C ALA A 128 9.15 -4.22 -10.36
N ARG A 129 9.83 -3.16 -10.77
CA ARG A 129 11.16 -3.20 -11.38
C ARG A 129 12.18 -2.59 -10.41
N PRO A 130 13.48 -2.93 -10.53
CA PRO A 130 14.51 -2.39 -9.65
C PRO A 130 14.57 -0.87 -9.56
N GLU A 131 14.12 -0.16 -10.61
CA GLU A 131 14.06 1.30 -10.64
C GLU A 131 12.81 1.92 -9.99
N ASP A 132 11.78 1.12 -9.71
CA ASP A 132 10.53 1.61 -9.13
C ASP A 132 10.72 1.94 -7.64
N TRP A 133 10.05 3.00 -7.18
CA TRP A 133 9.98 3.33 -5.75
C TRP A 133 8.72 2.71 -5.17
N VAL A 134 8.87 1.89 -4.14
CA VAL A 134 7.77 1.10 -3.58
C VAL A 134 7.51 1.51 -2.13
N LEU A 135 6.25 1.80 -1.82
CA LEU A 135 5.75 1.85 -0.45
C LEU A 135 4.91 0.61 -0.16
N LEU A 136 5.29 -0.14 0.86
CA LEU A 136 4.53 -1.28 1.37
C LEU A 136 3.93 -0.92 2.74
N LYS A 137 2.61 -0.82 2.82
CA LYS A 137 1.86 -0.74 4.08
C LYS A 137 1.35 -2.14 4.43
N ILE A 138 1.69 -2.56 5.65
CA ILE A 138 1.26 -3.82 6.24
C ILE A 138 0.35 -3.47 7.42
N ASP A 139 -0.89 -3.96 7.42
CA ASP A 139 -1.69 -3.95 8.65
C ASP A 139 -1.17 -4.98 9.63
N PHE A 140 -1.03 -4.60 10.89
CA PHE A 140 -0.57 -5.48 11.95
C PHE A 140 -1.70 -5.68 12.94
N ASP A 141 -2.68 -6.47 12.54
CA ASP A 141 -3.65 -7.02 13.47
C ASP A 141 -3.16 -8.40 13.95
N PRO A 142 -3.44 -8.82 15.19
CA PRO A 142 -3.13 -10.18 15.65
C PRO A 142 -3.94 -11.18 14.80
N GLY A 143 -3.27 -11.75 13.79
CA GLY A 143 -3.86 -12.54 12.71
C GLY A 143 -2.81 -12.98 11.68
N PRO A 144 -3.22 -13.47 10.49
CA PRO A 144 -2.32 -14.02 9.45
C PRO A 144 -1.18 -13.08 9.02
N GLU A 145 -1.40 -11.77 9.14
CA GLU A 145 -0.44 -10.71 8.77
C GLU A 145 0.83 -10.70 9.65
N TRP A 146 0.76 -11.19 10.89
CA TRP A 146 1.93 -11.37 11.77
C TRP A 146 2.97 -12.33 11.17
N GLN A 147 2.54 -13.31 10.38
CA GLN A 147 3.44 -14.29 9.75
C GLN A 147 4.17 -13.69 8.53
N GLY A 148 3.51 -12.81 7.77
CA GLY A 148 4.11 -12.14 6.60
C GLY A 148 5.24 -11.16 6.98
N ALA A 149 5.08 -10.42 8.08
CA ALA A 149 6.10 -9.52 8.57
C ALA A 149 7.38 -10.23 9.05
N GLN A 150 7.24 -11.42 9.67
CA GLN A 150 8.38 -12.23 10.06
C GLN A 150 9.16 -12.77 8.85
N ALA A 151 8.47 -13.05 7.73
CA ALA A 151 9.09 -13.48 6.48
C ALA A 151 9.92 -12.38 5.80
N GLY A 152 9.47 -11.12 5.85
CA GLY A 152 10.21 -9.98 5.28
C GLY A 152 11.50 -9.62 6.04
N VAL A 153 11.47 -9.69 7.38
CA VAL A 153 12.66 -9.42 8.21
C VAL A 153 13.76 -10.48 8.02
N GLY A 154 13.40 -11.68 7.55
CA GLY A 154 14.33 -12.78 7.27
C GLY A 154 14.98 -12.75 5.88
N ARG A 155 14.65 -11.76 5.01
CA ARG A 155 15.17 -11.67 3.64
C ARG A 155 15.65 -10.26 3.32
N PRO A 156 16.89 -9.91 3.66
CA PRO A 156 17.47 -8.58 3.39
C PRO A 156 17.74 -8.31 1.89
N GLU A 157 17.44 -9.27 1.01
CA GLU A 157 17.62 -9.18 -0.44
C GLU A 157 16.33 -8.89 -1.24
N ILE A 158 15.20 -8.64 -0.57
CA ILE A 158 13.97 -8.10 -1.19
C ILE A 158 13.86 -6.61 -0.89
#